data_AF-A0A539EGK7-F1
#
_entry.id   AF-A0A539EGK7-F1
#
_cell.length_a   1.000
_cell.length_b   1.000
_cell.length_c   1.000
_cell.angle_alpha   90.00
_cell.angle_beta   90.00
_cell.angle_gamma   90.00
#
_symmetry.space_group_name_H-M   'P 1'
#
loop_
_entity.id
_entity.type
_entity.pdbx_description
1 polymer ?
#
loop_
_entity_poly.entity_id
_entity_poly.type
_entity_poly.pdbx_seq_one_letter_code
_entity_poly.pdbx_strand_id
1 'polypeptide(L)'
;AAFKRGDTVIVNLQAWADWEAGTPPLRGEAWSARWEDGHYVVLVAVDEANAYFMDPSVLPGLAWLPLSELPHRWHDYERAGRAVRRFDRLGVVIRGKSPANPPALTRMD
;
A
#
# COMPACT_ATOMS: atom_id res chain seq x y z
N ALA A 1 9.48 9.47 5.57
CA ALA A 1 10.64 9.61 6.48
C ALA A 1 11.47 8.32 6.61
N ALA A 2 10.86 7.15 6.88
CA ALA A 2 11.57 5.86 6.99
C ALA A 2 12.25 5.43 5.68
N PHE A 3 11.51 5.41 4.57
CA PHE A 3 12.05 5.03 3.26
C PHE A 3 13.28 5.86 2.84
N LYS A 4 13.26 7.18 3.08
CA LYS A 4 14.40 8.09 2.80
C LYS A 4 15.69 7.74 3.56
N ARG A 5 15.60 6.98 4.65
CA ARG A 5 16.76 6.51 5.43
C ARG A 5 17.27 5.13 5.00
N GLY A 6 16.67 4.54 3.96
CA GLY A 6 16.94 3.16 3.56
C GLY A 6 16.25 2.11 4.43
N ASP A 7 15.28 2.50 5.27
CA ASP A 7 14.45 1.55 6.02
C ASP A 7 13.34 1.02 5.08
N THR A 8 13.07 -0.29 5.12
CA THR A 8 11.89 -0.88 4.45
C THR A 8 10.66 -0.76 5.34
N VAL A 9 9.49 -0.55 4.74
CA VAL A 9 8.23 -0.41 5.48
C VAL A 9 7.22 -1.44 4.96
N ILE A 10 6.72 -2.30 5.84
CA ILE A 10 5.49 -3.06 5.58
C ILE A 10 4.32 -2.14 5.91
N VAL A 11 3.40 -1.98 4.97
CA VAL A 11 2.24 -1.07 5.06
C VAL A 11 0.99 -1.94 5.08
N ASN A 12 0.11 -1.74 6.06
CA ASN A 12 -1.25 -2.29 6.02
C ASN A 12 -2.19 -1.25 5.42
N LEU A 13 -2.88 -1.57 4.32
CA LEU A 13 -3.72 -0.65 3.57
C LEU A 13 -4.91 -1.35 2.89
N GLN A 14 -5.87 -0.56 2.43
CA GLN A 14 -6.94 -1.00 1.53
C GLN A 14 -6.37 -1.27 0.12
N ALA A 15 -6.42 -2.54 -0.30
CA ALA A 15 -5.89 -3.11 -1.53
C ALA A 15 -6.75 -2.85 -2.77
N TRP A 16 -6.32 -3.44 -3.88
CA TRP A 16 -6.92 -3.37 -5.19
C TRP A 16 -8.40 -3.78 -5.11
N ALA A 17 -9.29 -2.84 -5.40
CA ALA A 17 -10.70 -3.11 -5.43
C ALA A 17 -11.07 -3.88 -6.69
N ASP A 18 -11.79 -4.98 -6.52
CA ASP A 18 -12.58 -5.53 -7.62
C ASP A 18 -13.66 -4.51 -8.01
N TRP A 19 -13.82 -4.33 -9.32
CA TRP A 19 -14.77 -3.41 -9.92
C TRP A 19 -15.88 -4.19 -10.61
N GLU A 20 -17.13 -3.77 -10.39
CA GLU A 20 -18.24 -4.25 -11.19
C GLU A 20 -18.20 -3.56 -12.57
N ALA A 21 -18.47 -4.33 -13.63
CA ALA A 21 -18.52 -3.79 -14.98
C ALA A 21 -19.52 -2.63 -15.08
N GLY A 22 -19.05 -1.46 -15.51
CA GLY A 22 -19.87 -0.24 -15.63
C GLY A 22 -19.80 0.71 -14.43
N THR A 23 -19.08 0.36 -13.36
CA THR A 23 -18.81 1.28 -12.24
C THR A 23 -17.53 2.09 -12.47
N PRO A 24 -17.54 3.43 -12.25
CA PRO A 24 -16.31 4.21 -12.29
C PRO A 24 -15.32 3.75 -11.20
N PRO A 25 -14.01 3.68 -11.48
CA PRO A 25 -13.04 3.37 -10.45
C PRO A 25 -13.04 4.45 -9.36
N LEU A 26 -12.89 4.02 -8.10
CA LEU A 26 -12.70 4.94 -6.98
C LEU A 26 -11.41 5.74 -7.18
N ARG A 27 -11.43 7.00 -6.73
CA ARG A 27 -10.28 7.92 -6.82
C ARG A 27 -10.20 8.79 -5.57
N GLY A 28 -8.99 9.12 -5.16
CA GLY A 28 -8.72 10.08 -4.09
C GLY A 28 -9.49 9.78 -2.80
N GLU A 29 -10.22 10.76 -2.30
CA GLU A 29 -10.95 10.68 -1.02
C GLU A 29 -12.00 9.57 -0.96
N ALA A 30 -12.52 9.13 -2.12
CA ALA A 30 -13.52 8.06 -2.19
C ALA A 30 -12.99 6.74 -1.61
N TRP A 31 -11.67 6.54 -1.60
CA TRP A 31 -11.02 5.40 -0.95
C TRP A 31 -11.17 5.38 0.58
N SER A 32 -11.38 6.53 1.21
CA SER A 32 -11.47 6.64 2.69
C SER A 32 -12.70 5.93 3.25
N ALA A 33 -13.71 5.69 2.41
CA ALA A 33 -14.96 5.03 2.79
C ALA A 33 -14.94 3.51 2.60
N ARG A 34 -13.94 2.96 1.91
CA ARG A 34 -13.85 1.53 1.57
C ARG A 34 -12.87 0.83 2.48
N TRP A 35 -13.32 -0.17 3.23
CA TRP A 35 -12.52 -0.81 4.28
C TRP A 35 -12.39 -2.33 4.12
N GLU A 36 -13.10 -2.91 3.16
CA GLU A 36 -13.34 -4.35 3.06
C GLU A 36 -12.19 -5.12 2.42
N ASP A 37 -11.24 -4.42 1.78
CA ASP A 37 -10.12 -5.03 1.06
C ASP A 37 -8.79 -4.79 1.81
N GLY A 38 -8.71 -5.15 3.08
CA GLY A 38 -7.47 -5.04 3.86
C GLY A 38 -6.33 -5.89 3.30
N HIS A 39 -5.11 -5.33 3.23
CA HIS A 39 -3.94 -6.04 2.71
C HIS A 39 -2.61 -5.46 3.18
N TYR A 40 -1.58 -6.30 3.23
CA TYR A 40 -0.22 -5.84 3.48
C TYR A 40 0.58 -5.74 2.19
N VAL A 41 1.40 -4.70 2.09
CA VAL A 41 2.36 -4.51 1.00
C VAL A 41 3.69 -4.02 1.54
N VAL A 42 4.77 -4.20 0.79
CA VAL A 42 6.12 -3.76 1.18
C VAL A 42 6.54 -2.58 0.33
N LEU A 43 6.72 -1.39 0.93
CA LEU A 43 7.18 -0.19 0.23
C LEU A 43 8.65 -0.36 -0.19
N VAL A 44 8.89 -0.32 -1.50
CA VAL A 44 10.22 -0.53 -2.10
C VAL A 44 10.75 0.64 -2.93
N ALA A 45 9.88 1.53 -3.43
CA ALA A 45 10.29 2.77 -4.06
C ALA A 45 9.22 3.86 -3.94
N VAL A 46 9.65 5.10 -4.13
CA VAL A 46 8.79 6.28 -4.27
C VAL A 46 9.41 7.17 -5.35
N ASP A 47 8.62 7.59 -6.32
CA ASP A 47 8.99 8.64 -7.29
C ASP A 47 8.22 9.95 -6.99
N GLU A 48 8.14 10.86 -7.95
CA GLU A 48 7.44 12.15 -7.78
C GLU A 48 5.91 12.01 -7.63
N ALA A 49 5.32 10.92 -8.13
CA ALA A 49 3.87 10.75 -8.23
C ALA A 49 3.33 9.47 -7.60
N ASN A 50 4.17 8.45 -7.38
CA ASN A 50 3.76 7.09 -7.03
C ASN A 50 4.61 6.51 -5.89
N ALA A 51 3.97 5.66 -5.10
CA ALA A 51 4.62 4.70 -4.23
C ALA A 51 4.55 3.31 -4.88
N TYR A 52 5.65 2.57 -4.79
CA TYR A 52 5.80 1.24 -5.38
C TYR A 52 5.97 0.20 -4.29
N PHE A 53 5.29 -0.92 -4.47
CA PHE A 53 5.21 -1.95 -3.47
C PHE A 53 5.49 -3.33 -4.04
N MET A 54 6.18 -4.17 -3.26
CA MET A 54 6.04 -5.60 -3.45
C MET A 54 4.73 -6.06 -2.83
N ASP A 55 3.95 -6.82 -3.60
CA ASP A 55 2.62 -7.29 -3.22
C ASP A 55 2.51 -8.80 -3.48
N PRO A 56 2.22 -9.63 -2.45
CA PRO A 56 2.11 -11.08 -2.60
C PRO A 56 0.88 -11.53 -3.44
N SER A 57 -0.10 -10.65 -3.64
CA SER A 57 -1.36 -10.92 -4.32
C SER A 57 -1.37 -10.43 -5.78
N VAL A 58 -0.31 -9.77 -6.23
CA VAL A 58 -0.16 -9.30 -7.62
C VAL A 58 0.91 -10.12 -8.31
N LEU A 59 0.69 -10.54 -9.57
CA LEU A 59 1.75 -11.10 -10.41
C LEU A 59 2.24 -10.00 -11.38
N PRO A 60 3.57 -9.74 -11.48
CA PRO A 60 4.70 -10.54 -11.00
C PRO A 60 5.20 -10.23 -9.57
N GLY A 61 4.42 -9.52 -8.76
CA GLY A 61 4.77 -9.21 -7.36
C GLY A 61 5.04 -7.73 -7.11
N LEU A 62 4.81 -6.85 -8.09
CA LEU A 62 4.98 -5.41 -7.98
C LEU A 62 3.67 -4.70 -8.30
N ALA A 63 3.32 -3.75 -7.45
CA ALA A 63 2.16 -2.87 -7.61
C ALA A 63 2.53 -1.43 -7.27
N TRP A 64 1.65 -0.48 -7.58
CA TRP A 64 1.88 0.94 -7.31
C TRP A 64 0.58 1.66 -6.96
N LEU A 65 0.72 2.76 -6.21
CA LEU A 65 -0.37 3.69 -5.89
C LEU A 65 0.10 5.12 -6.15
N PRO A 66 -0.77 6.00 -6.67
CA PRO A 66 -0.51 7.43 -6.63
C PRO A 66 -0.29 7.90 -5.19
N LEU A 67 0.71 8.76 -4.98
CA LEU A 67 0.96 9.38 -3.68
C LEU A 67 -0.22 10.21 -3.18
N SER A 68 -1.05 10.73 -4.09
CA SER A 68 -2.30 11.40 -3.78
C SER A 68 -3.37 10.48 -3.21
N GLU A 69 -3.33 9.17 -3.52
CA GLU A 69 -4.32 8.20 -3.02
C GLU A 69 -3.86 7.49 -1.75
N LEU A 70 -2.55 7.33 -1.55
CA LEU A 70 -2.01 6.60 -0.41
C LEU A 70 -2.59 7.04 0.95
N PRO A 71 -2.74 8.35 1.28
CA PRO A 71 -3.33 8.77 2.56
C PRO A 71 -4.77 8.33 2.77
N HIS A 72 -5.53 8.10 1.69
CA HIS A 72 -6.94 7.70 1.71
C HIS A 72 -7.10 6.19 1.72
N ARG A 73 -6.06 5.45 1.33
CA ARG A 73 -6.03 3.99 1.29
C ARG A 73 -5.30 3.38 2.47
N TRP A 74 -4.53 4.16 3.21
CA TRP A 74 -3.70 3.68 4.32
C TRP A 74 -4.51 3.48 5.61
N HIS A 75 -5.44 2.54 5.54
CA HIS A 75 -6.29 2.10 6.62
C HIS A 75 -6.78 0.67 6.38
N ASP A 76 -7.17 -0.01 7.44
CA ASP A 76 -7.69 -1.39 7.42
C ASP A 76 -8.48 -1.69 8.71
N TYR A 77 -9.29 -2.75 8.72
CA TYR A 77 -9.81 -3.33 9.96
C TYR A 77 -9.67 -4.85 10.01
N GLU A 78 -9.58 -5.36 11.24
CA GLU A 78 -9.69 -6.78 11.53
C GLU A 78 -10.95 -7.07 12.36
N ARG A 79 -11.60 -8.20 12.10
CA ARG A 79 -12.79 -8.66 12.83
C ARG A 79 -12.46 -9.88 13.69
N ALA A 80 -12.53 -9.70 15.00
CA ALA A 80 -12.46 -10.80 15.97
C ALA A 80 -13.87 -11.06 16.54
N GLY A 81 -14.65 -11.90 15.86
CA GLY A 81 -16.06 -12.13 16.18
C GLY A 81 -16.88 -10.85 15.97
N ARG A 82 -17.45 -10.29 17.05
CA ARG A 82 -18.20 -9.02 17.00
C ARG A 82 -17.33 -7.78 17.15
N ALA A 83 -16.08 -7.93 17.61
CA ALA A 83 -15.18 -6.80 17.77
C ALA A 83 -14.56 -6.41 16.43
N VAL A 84 -14.55 -5.11 16.13
CA VAL A 84 -13.83 -4.54 14.98
C VAL A 84 -12.66 -3.74 15.52
N ARG A 85 -11.45 -4.05 15.05
CA ARG A 85 -10.25 -3.28 15.34
C ARG A 85 -9.85 -2.53 14.08
N ARG A 86 -9.85 -1.20 14.15
CA ARG A 86 -9.37 -0.35 13.05
C ARG A 86 -7.88 -0.05 13.19
N PHE A 87 -7.23 0.06 12.04
CA PHE A 87 -5.83 0.42 11.91
C PHE A 87 -5.74 1.63 10.98
N ASP A 88 -5.47 2.79 11.54
CA ASP A 88 -5.20 4.00 10.77
C ASP A 88 -3.69 4.16 10.60
N ARG A 89 -3.23 4.19 9.35
CA ARG A 89 -1.82 4.40 8.98
C ARG A 89 -0.84 3.45 9.65
N LEU A 90 -1.22 2.17 9.80
CA LEU A 90 -0.35 1.15 10.35
C LEU A 90 0.81 0.84 9.40
N GLY A 91 2.04 0.96 9.91
CA GLY A 91 3.24 0.52 9.21
C GLY A 91 4.25 -0.10 10.17
N VAL A 92 4.97 -1.10 9.69
CA VAL A 92 6.08 -1.73 10.41
C VAL A 92 7.38 -1.35 9.71
N VAL A 93 8.25 -0.65 10.44
CA VAL A 93 9.55 -0.22 9.92
C VAL A 93 10.59 -1.28 10.24
N ILE A 94 11.22 -1.82 9.19
CA ILE A 94 12.31 -2.80 9.29
C ILE A 94 13.62 -2.06 9.05
N ARG A 95 14.54 -2.16 10.02
CA ARG A 95 15.88 -1.55 9.95
C ARG A 95 16.97 -2.60 10.12
N GLY A 96 17.96 -2.54 9.24
CA GLY A 96 19.18 -3.33 9.32
C GLY A 96 20.42 -2.43 9.43
N LYS A 97 21.59 -3.05 9.64
CA LYS A 97 22.89 -2.34 9.66
C LYS A 97 23.32 -1.88 8.26
N SER A 98 22.91 -2.61 7.23
CA SER A 98 23.20 -2.31 5.83
C SER A 98 21.90 -2.45 5.03
N PRO A 99 21.34 -1.34 4.51
CA PRO A 99 20.20 -1.41 3.60
C PRO A 99 20.56 -2.23 2.36
N ALA A 100 19.62 -3.01 1.85
CA ALA A 100 19.76 -3.58 0.53
C ALA A 100 19.81 -2.44 -0.52
N ASN A 101 20.60 -2.63 -1.58
CA ASN A 101 20.62 -1.73 -2.73
C ASN A 101 19.92 -2.43 -3.91
N PRO A 102 18.58 -2.45 -3.94
CA PRO A 102 17.86 -3.07 -5.04
C PRO A 102 18.12 -2.33 -6.36
N PRO A 103 18.05 -3.02 -7.51
CA PRO A 103 18.16 -2.37 -8.81
C PRO A 103 17.06 -1.31 -8.97
N ALA A 104 17.35 -0.29 -9.79
CA ALA A 104 16.36 0.73 -10.13
C ALA A 104 15.11 0.07 -10.73
N LEU A 105 13.93 0.46 -10.25
CA LEU A 105 12.66 0.02 -10.80
C LEU A 105 12.33 0.87 -12.03
N THR A 106 12.05 0.20 -13.14
CA THR A 106 11.48 0.83 -14.35
C THR A 106 10.02 0.47 -14.43
N ARG A 107 9.14 1.47 -14.40
CA ARG A 107 7.72 1.27 -14.69
C ARG A 107 7.58 1.02 -16.19
N MET A 108 7.02 -0.13 -16.55
CA MET A 108 6.51 -0.38 -17.90
C MET A 108 5.09 0.19 -17.96
N ASP A 109 4.83 0.98 -19.00
CA ASP A 109 3.56 1.64 -19.30
C ASP A 109 2.50 0.68 -19.87
#